data_AF-A0AAW2I8B6-F1
#
_entry.id   AF-A0AAW2I8B6-F1
#
_cell.length_a   1.000
_cell.length_b   1.000
_cell.length_c   1.000
_cell.angle_alpha   90.00
_cell.angle_beta   90.00
_cell.angle_gamma   90.00
#
_symmetry.space_group_name_H-M   'P 1'
#
loop_
_entity.id
_entity.type
_entity.pdbx_description
1 polymer ?
#
loop_
_entity_poly.entity_id
_entity_poly.type
_entity_poly.pdbx_seq_one_letter_code
_entity_poly.pdbx_strand_id
1 'polypeptide(L)'
;MLAAGNSLALNQDIQEEQVVPAPSRIPDYCMGTGSSSKALMSSNMQRQAVPLSRSEKCIVGTGLERQAALDSGALALAERGGKIIYIDTDKILFSGNGDTLSIPLVMYQRSNKNTCMHQKPQGPVNKQRIRGEPEYPGKSRIFDGRTGNPFEQPVIIGKPYILKLIHQVDDKIHGRSSGHYALVTQQPLRGRAKQGGQRVGEMEVWALEGFGVAHILQEMLTYKSDHIRARQKVLGTTIIGGTIPNPEDAPESFRLLVRELRSLALVS
;
A
#
# COMPACT_ATOMS: atom_id res chain seq x y z
N MET A 1 27.04 -34.93 -41.12
CA MET A 1 27.23 -33.46 -41.15
C MET A 1 25.86 -32.84 -41.30
N LEU A 2 25.29 -32.02 -40.42
CA LEU A 2 25.80 -31.20 -39.34
C LEU A 2 24.86 -31.31 -38.14
N ALA A 3 25.43 -31.46 -36.96
CA ALA A 3 24.76 -31.27 -35.69
C ALA A 3 24.65 -29.77 -35.38
N ALA A 4 23.46 -29.30 -35.06
CA ALA A 4 23.20 -28.07 -34.30
C ALA A 4 21.97 -28.42 -33.45
N GLY A 5 22.12 -28.74 -32.17
CA GLY A 5 22.54 -27.78 -31.14
C GLY A 5 21.33 -27.44 -30.28
N ASN A 6 20.61 -28.47 -29.79
CA ASN A 6 19.55 -28.34 -28.81
C ASN A 6 20.17 -28.04 -27.44
N SER A 7 20.53 -26.79 -27.21
CA SER A 7 20.90 -26.27 -25.89
C SER A 7 20.83 -24.77 -25.95
N LEU A 8 19.77 -24.15 -25.40
CA LEU A 8 19.73 -22.75 -24.91
C LEU A 8 18.30 -22.26 -24.55
N ALA A 9 17.25 -23.07 -24.72
CA ALA A 9 15.87 -22.60 -24.51
C ALA A 9 15.33 -22.67 -23.06
N LEU A 10 16.16 -22.97 -22.04
CA LEU A 10 15.67 -23.21 -20.67
C LEU A 10 16.03 -22.16 -19.61
N ASN A 11 16.81 -21.13 -19.90
CA ASN A 11 17.44 -20.32 -18.84
C ASN A 11 16.95 -18.87 -18.70
N GLN A 12 15.79 -18.50 -19.26
CA GLN A 12 15.39 -17.08 -19.28
C GLN A 12 13.97 -16.78 -18.80
N ASP A 13 13.12 -17.79 -18.59
CA ASP A 13 11.76 -17.62 -18.05
C ASP A 13 11.70 -17.54 -16.50
N ILE A 14 12.86 -17.60 -15.83
CA ILE A 14 12.94 -18.15 -14.47
C ILE A 14 12.67 -17.12 -13.34
N GLN A 15 12.56 -15.83 -13.63
CA GLN A 15 12.55 -14.81 -12.54
C GLN A 15 11.67 -13.57 -12.81
N GLU A 16 10.83 -13.55 -13.85
CA GLU A 16 9.99 -12.37 -14.16
C GLU A 16 8.85 -12.15 -13.16
N GLU A 17 8.56 -13.13 -12.30
CA GLU A 17 7.37 -13.13 -11.48
C GLU A 17 7.52 -12.32 -10.19
N GLN A 18 8.74 -12.06 -9.72
CA GLN A 18 8.99 -11.42 -8.42
C GLN A 18 9.19 -9.90 -8.50
N VAL A 19 9.41 -9.38 -9.71
CA VAL A 19 9.70 -7.97 -9.92
C VAL A 19 8.41 -7.28 -10.32
N VAL A 20 7.97 -6.35 -9.46
CA VAL A 20 6.98 -5.36 -9.85
C VAL A 20 7.46 -4.75 -11.16
N PRO A 21 6.70 -4.86 -12.27
CA PRO A 21 7.18 -4.42 -13.57
C PRO A 21 7.70 -2.99 -13.44
N ALA A 22 8.90 -2.73 -13.96
CA ALA A 22 9.46 -1.40 -13.90
C ALA A 22 8.45 -0.43 -14.51
N PRO A 23 8.44 0.85 -14.08
CA PRO A 23 7.60 1.89 -14.67
C PRO A 23 8.05 2.27 -16.10
N SER A 24 8.55 1.31 -16.87
CA SER A 24 9.07 1.48 -18.21
C SER A 24 7.93 1.28 -19.21
N ARG A 25 7.45 2.43 -19.70
CA ARG A 25 6.39 2.63 -20.70
C ARG A 25 5.06 1.95 -20.35
N ILE A 26 4.13 2.82 -19.96
CA ILE A 26 2.68 2.73 -20.15
C ILE A 26 2.32 1.59 -21.14
N PRO A 27 1.43 0.64 -20.78
CA PRO A 27 0.99 -0.39 -21.72
C PRO A 27 0.60 0.26 -23.05
N ASP A 28 1.10 -0.23 -24.19
CA ASP A 28 0.89 0.39 -25.51
C ASP A 28 -0.59 0.68 -25.81
N TYR A 29 -1.52 -0.09 -25.21
CA TYR A 29 -2.96 0.13 -25.34
C TYR A 29 -3.47 1.44 -24.68
N CYS A 30 -2.81 1.92 -23.63
CA CYS A 30 -3.14 3.18 -22.97
C CYS A 30 -2.69 4.41 -23.77
N MET A 31 -1.65 4.29 -24.59
CA MET A 31 -1.17 5.40 -25.44
C MET A 31 -2.05 5.61 -26.68
N GLY A 32 -2.75 4.57 -27.14
CA GLY A 32 -3.64 4.66 -28.31
C GLY A 32 -5.04 5.22 -28.04
N THR A 33 -5.54 5.16 -26.79
CA THR A 33 -6.96 5.44 -26.50
C THR A 33 -7.24 6.16 -25.16
N GLY A 34 -6.22 6.49 -24.34
CA GLY A 34 -6.40 6.98 -22.97
C GLY A 34 -5.87 8.38 -22.71
N SER A 35 -6.48 9.10 -21.76
CA SER A 35 -6.01 10.42 -21.31
C SER A 35 -4.69 10.33 -20.53
N SER A 36 -3.74 11.23 -20.81
CA SER A 36 -2.39 11.25 -20.23
C SER A 36 -2.36 11.15 -18.69
N SER A 37 -3.36 11.73 -18.02
CA SER A 37 -3.48 11.68 -16.55
C SER A 37 -3.69 10.25 -16.01
N LYS A 38 -4.47 9.41 -16.70
CA LYS A 38 -4.71 8.01 -16.27
C LYS A 38 -3.46 7.15 -16.44
N ALA A 39 -2.70 7.40 -17.50
CA ALA A 39 -1.43 6.73 -17.75
C ALA A 39 -0.36 7.12 -16.71
N LEU A 40 -0.36 8.38 -16.24
CA LEU A 40 0.50 8.81 -15.14
C LEU A 40 0.12 8.11 -13.83
N MET A 41 -1.18 8.00 -13.54
CA MET A 41 -1.66 7.30 -12.35
C MET A 41 -1.25 5.83 -12.37
N SER A 42 -1.39 5.13 -13.51
CA SER A 42 -1.02 3.72 -13.61
C SER A 42 0.49 3.49 -13.41
N SER A 43 1.33 4.36 -13.98
CA SER A 43 2.79 4.31 -13.75
C SER A 43 3.16 4.50 -12.27
N ASN A 44 2.49 5.42 -11.58
CA ASN A 44 2.69 5.64 -10.14
C ASN A 44 2.18 4.47 -9.30
N MET A 45 1.05 3.86 -9.69
CA MET A 45 0.49 2.67 -9.02
C MET A 45 1.44 1.48 -9.10
N GLN A 46 2.12 1.26 -10.23
CA GLN A 46 3.13 0.20 -10.34
C GLN A 46 4.23 0.37 -9.28
N ARG A 47 4.77 1.58 -9.08
CA ARG A 47 5.81 1.85 -8.07
C ARG A 47 5.36 1.63 -6.62
N GLN A 48 4.05 1.57 -6.38
CA GLN A 48 3.43 1.33 -5.08
C GLN A 48 2.97 -0.12 -4.89
N ALA A 49 3.13 -0.98 -5.90
CA ALA A 49 2.72 -2.37 -5.81
C ALA A 49 3.58 -3.14 -4.79
N VAL A 50 2.95 -4.07 -4.07
CA VAL A 50 3.59 -4.89 -3.05
C VAL A 50 3.89 -6.28 -3.62
N PRO A 51 5.07 -6.85 -3.35
CA PRO A 51 5.34 -8.24 -3.71
C PRO A 51 4.37 -9.18 -2.99
N LEU A 52 3.74 -10.05 -3.77
CA LEU A 52 2.81 -11.06 -3.26
C LEU A 52 3.55 -12.37 -2.99
N SER A 53 3.04 -13.19 -2.05
CA SER A 53 3.61 -14.52 -1.81
C SER A 53 3.53 -15.42 -3.05
N ARG A 54 2.45 -15.28 -3.81
CA ARG A 54 2.27 -15.83 -5.15
C ARG A 54 2.01 -14.67 -6.08
N SER A 55 3.03 -14.29 -6.82
CA SER A 55 2.89 -13.39 -7.94
C SER A 55 2.61 -14.20 -9.20
N GLU A 56 1.94 -13.56 -10.15
CA GLU A 56 1.73 -14.10 -11.49
C GLU A 56 2.22 -13.07 -12.51
N LYS A 57 2.71 -13.54 -13.65
CA LYS A 57 3.02 -12.64 -14.76
C LYS A 57 1.76 -12.14 -15.46
N CYS A 58 1.85 -10.93 -16.01
CA CYS A 58 0.77 -10.40 -16.84
C CYS A 58 0.53 -11.30 -18.06
N ILE A 59 -0.74 -11.47 -18.43
CA ILE A 59 -1.13 -12.28 -19.61
C ILE A 59 -0.79 -11.53 -20.91
N VAL A 60 -0.89 -10.21 -20.87
CA VAL A 60 -0.54 -9.30 -21.96
C VAL A 60 0.54 -8.35 -21.41
N GLY A 61 1.76 -8.52 -21.91
CA GLY A 61 2.92 -7.70 -21.53
C GLY A 61 3.37 -6.76 -22.66
N THR A 62 4.23 -5.81 -22.32
CA THR A 62 4.86 -4.86 -23.24
C THR A 62 6.20 -5.38 -23.79
N GLY A 63 6.73 -6.47 -23.22
CA GLY A 63 8.03 -7.04 -23.56
C GLY A 63 9.20 -6.42 -22.80
N LEU A 64 8.96 -5.37 -22.00
CA LEU A 64 9.98 -4.72 -21.17
C LEU A 64 10.09 -5.32 -19.76
N GLU A 65 9.15 -6.16 -19.36
CA GLU A 65 9.08 -6.77 -18.03
C GLU A 65 10.36 -7.56 -17.71
N ARG A 66 10.87 -8.25 -18.73
CA ARG A 66 12.09 -9.04 -18.62
C ARG A 66 13.33 -8.19 -18.34
N GLN A 67 13.53 -7.15 -19.16
CA GLN A 67 14.66 -6.25 -19.03
C GLN A 67 14.60 -5.50 -17.70
N ALA A 68 13.41 -5.02 -17.33
CA ALA A 68 13.13 -4.42 -16.04
C ALA A 68 13.52 -5.31 -14.86
N ALA A 69 13.22 -6.61 -14.93
CA ALA A 69 13.57 -7.57 -13.89
C ALA A 69 15.09 -7.78 -13.79
N LEU A 70 15.78 -7.90 -14.94
CA LEU A 70 17.24 -8.03 -14.99
C LEU A 70 17.94 -6.79 -14.42
N ASP A 71 17.51 -5.61 -14.85
CA ASP A 71 18.10 -4.33 -14.44
C ASP A 71 17.81 -3.98 -12.96
N SER A 72 16.76 -4.56 -12.38
CA SER A 72 16.40 -4.33 -10.98
C SER A 72 17.44 -4.89 -9.98
N GLY A 73 18.27 -5.85 -10.41
CA GLY A 73 19.19 -6.57 -9.54
C GLY A 73 18.51 -7.47 -8.49
N ALA A 74 17.18 -7.62 -8.54
CA ALA A 74 16.44 -8.45 -7.60
C ALA A 74 16.58 -9.96 -7.89
N LEU A 75 17.12 -10.33 -9.06
CA LEU A 75 17.22 -11.70 -9.53
C LEU A 75 18.61 -12.28 -9.25
N ALA A 76 18.64 -13.52 -8.79
CA ALA A 76 19.87 -14.31 -8.74
C ALA A 76 20.13 -14.90 -10.14
N LEU A 77 21.09 -14.32 -10.87
CA LEU A 77 21.47 -14.77 -12.22
C LEU A 77 22.74 -15.61 -12.17
N ALA A 78 22.80 -16.65 -13.02
CA ALA A 78 24.03 -17.39 -13.24
C ALA A 78 24.90 -16.66 -14.27
N GLU A 79 26.15 -16.34 -13.92
CA GLU A 79 27.09 -15.64 -14.81
C GLU A 79 27.57 -16.50 -15.99
N ARG A 80 27.50 -17.83 -15.86
CA ARG A 80 27.99 -18.81 -16.83
C ARG A 80 26.96 -19.90 -17.08
N GLY A 81 27.05 -20.57 -18.24
CA GLY A 81 26.22 -21.72 -18.57
C GLY A 81 26.64 -22.98 -17.81
N GLY A 82 25.66 -23.84 -17.47
CA GLY A 82 25.87 -25.00 -16.60
C GLY A 82 24.56 -25.63 -16.15
N LYS A 83 24.65 -26.67 -15.31
CA LYS A 83 23.53 -27.49 -14.85
C LYS A 83 23.30 -27.29 -13.35
N ILE A 84 22.05 -27.13 -12.95
CA ILE A 84 21.66 -27.12 -11.54
C ILE A 84 21.79 -28.55 -11.00
N ILE A 85 22.64 -28.73 -9.98
CA ILE A 85 22.83 -30.02 -9.31
C ILE A 85 21.79 -30.19 -8.21
N TYR A 86 21.59 -29.14 -7.43
CA TYR A 86 20.77 -29.18 -6.23
C TYR A 86 20.16 -27.80 -5.97
N ILE A 87 18.90 -27.81 -5.54
CA ILE A 87 18.16 -26.62 -5.16
C ILE A 87 17.85 -26.78 -3.68
N ASP A 88 18.41 -25.89 -2.86
CA ASP A 88 18.00 -25.71 -1.48
C ASP A 88 17.06 -24.49 -1.38
N THR A 89 16.54 -24.28 -0.18
CA THR A 89 15.76 -23.12 0.19
C THR A 89 16.61 -21.85 0.27
N ASP A 90 17.87 -21.94 0.71
CA ASP A 90 18.77 -20.82 0.96
C ASP A 90 19.84 -20.62 -0.12
N LYS A 91 20.07 -21.64 -0.97
CA LYS A 91 21.09 -21.59 -2.03
C LYS A 91 20.77 -22.54 -3.18
N ILE A 92 21.33 -22.21 -4.34
CA ILE A 92 21.29 -23.07 -5.53
C ILE A 92 22.71 -23.53 -5.82
N LEU A 93 22.91 -24.84 -5.92
CA LEU A 93 24.17 -25.43 -6.36
C LEU A 93 24.14 -25.65 -7.87
N PHE A 94 25.09 -25.02 -8.54
CA PHE A 94 25.21 -24.97 -9.98
C PHE A 94 26.58 -25.51 -10.39
N SER A 95 26.64 -26.38 -11.41
CA SER A 95 27.91 -26.84 -11.98
C SER A 95 28.10 -26.31 -13.40
N GLY A 96 29.25 -25.65 -13.63
CA GLY A 96 29.65 -25.14 -14.94
C GLY A 96 31.15 -25.30 -15.15
N ASN A 97 31.57 -25.79 -16.32
CA ASN A 97 32.98 -25.99 -16.70
C ASN A 97 33.84 -26.82 -15.71
N GLY A 98 33.23 -27.72 -14.94
CA GLY A 98 33.93 -28.57 -13.96
C GLY A 98 33.90 -28.07 -12.51
N ASP A 99 33.52 -26.80 -12.29
CA ASP A 99 33.41 -26.22 -10.96
C ASP A 99 31.96 -26.20 -10.46
N THR A 100 31.79 -26.34 -9.13
CA THR A 100 30.49 -26.19 -8.47
C THR A 100 30.43 -24.82 -7.78
N LEU A 101 29.50 -23.98 -8.22
CA LEU A 101 29.21 -22.65 -7.68
C LEU A 101 27.95 -22.71 -6.82
N SER A 102 28.01 -22.08 -5.65
CA SER A 102 26.87 -21.92 -4.74
C SER A 102 26.36 -20.50 -4.83
N ILE A 103 25.12 -20.32 -5.30
CA ILE A 103 24.45 -19.02 -5.38
C ILE A 103 23.53 -18.88 -4.16
N PRO A 104 23.82 -17.99 -3.19
CA PRO A 104 22.93 -17.75 -2.07
C PRO A 104 21.67 -17.01 -2.51
N LEU A 105 20.53 -17.40 -1.95
CA LEU A 105 19.23 -16.77 -2.17
C LEU A 105 18.86 -15.87 -1.00
N VAL A 106 18.25 -14.72 -1.30
CA VAL A 106 17.69 -13.84 -0.28
C VAL A 106 16.39 -14.43 0.25
N MET A 107 16.35 -14.70 1.56
CA MET A 107 15.21 -15.34 2.22
C MET A 107 14.59 -14.41 3.28
N TYR A 108 13.31 -14.07 3.11
CA TYR A 108 12.51 -13.32 4.07
C TYR A 108 13.16 -12.02 4.58
N GLN A 109 13.93 -11.36 3.72
CA GLN A 109 14.60 -10.12 4.08
C GLN A 109 13.60 -8.96 4.03
N ARG A 110 13.60 -8.13 5.06
CA ARG A 110 12.74 -6.95 5.11
C ARG A 110 13.31 -5.82 4.24
N SER A 111 12.48 -5.20 3.42
CA SER A 111 12.82 -3.97 2.68
C SER A 111 12.64 -2.71 3.55
N ASN A 112 13.18 -1.58 3.09
CA ASN A 112 12.99 -0.29 3.76
C ASN A 112 11.52 0.15 3.86
N LYS A 113 10.66 -0.37 2.98
CA LYS A 113 9.19 -0.13 3.01
C LYS A 113 8.44 -1.23 3.76
N ASN A 114 9.14 -2.06 4.53
CA ASN A 114 8.59 -3.18 5.30
C ASN A 114 7.90 -4.26 4.46
N THR A 115 8.26 -4.39 3.19
CA THR A 115 7.83 -5.52 2.36
C THR A 115 8.84 -6.66 2.46
N CYS A 116 8.39 -7.88 2.13
CA CYS A 116 9.25 -9.06 2.12
C CYS A 116 10.00 -9.15 0.78
N MET A 117 11.32 -9.33 0.84
CA MET A 117 12.18 -9.70 -0.29
C MET A 117 12.53 -11.17 -0.12
N HIS A 118 12.11 -11.99 -1.07
CA HIS A 118 12.30 -13.44 -0.99
C HIS A 118 12.41 -14.04 -2.39
N GLN A 119 13.59 -14.58 -2.70
CA GLN A 119 13.87 -15.22 -3.98
C GLN A 119 13.41 -16.68 -3.94
N LYS A 120 12.72 -17.12 -4.99
CA LYS A 120 12.24 -18.50 -5.12
C LYS A 120 12.89 -19.17 -6.35
N PRO A 121 13.39 -20.41 -6.21
CA PRO A 121 13.74 -21.23 -7.36
C PRO A 121 12.46 -21.68 -8.08
N GLN A 122 12.44 -21.62 -9.42
CA GLN A 122 11.27 -21.96 -10.23
C GLN A 122 11.52 -23.19 -11.11
N GLY A 123 10.45 -23.97 -11.35
CA GLY A 123 10.39 -25.09 -12.30
C GLY A 123 9.45 -24.82 -13.49
N PRO A 124 9.40 -25.71 -14.50
CA PRO A 124 8.63 -25.46 -15.73
C PRO A 124 7.12 -25.37 -15.46
N VAL A 125 6.46 -24.38 -16.09
CA VAL A 125 5.03 -24.12 -15.94
C VAL A 125 4.26 -24.54 -17.20
N ASN A 126 3.23 -25.38 -17.02
CA ASN A 126 2.29 -25.74 -18.08
C ASN A 126 1.29 -24.61 -18.33
N LYS A 127 1.22 -24.10 -19.57
CA LYS A 127 0.20 -23.11 -19.99
C LYS A 127 -1.04 -23.82 -20.55
N GLN A 128 -2.21 -23.53 -19.99
CA GLN A 128 -3.50 -23.91 -20.58
C GLN A 128 -4.10 -22.73 -21.36
N ARG A 129 -4.64 -23.02 -22.54
CA ARG A 129 -5.26 -22.04 -23.44
C ARG A 129 -6.79 -22.16 -23.38
N ILE A 130 -7.48 -21.04 -23.21
CA ILE A 130 -8.94 -20.97 -23.20
C ILE A 130 -9.42 -20.61 -24.63
N ARG A 131 -10.46 -21.29 -25.13
CA ARG A 131 -11.12 -20.97 -26.42
C ARG A 131 -12.17 -19.88 -26.21
N GLY A 132 -12.25 -18.92 -27.14
CA GLY A 132 -13.32 -17.91 -27.17
C GLY A 132 -14.58 -18.42 -27.86
N GLU A 133 -15.72 -17.83 -27.51
CA GLU A 133 -17.03 -18.14 -28.11
C GLU A 133 -17.22 -17.34 -29.43
N PRO A 134 -17.73 -17.98 -30.51
CA PRO A 134 -17.85 -17.35 -31.83
C PRO A 134 -19.04 -16.40 -32.00
N GLU A 135 -20.05 -16.48 -31.12
CA GLU A 135 -21.35 -15.82 -31.33
C GLU A 135 -21.34 -14.33 -30.92
N TYR A 136 -20.47 -13.93 -29.98
CA TYR A 136 -20.26 -12.53 -29.58
C TYR A 136 -18.77 -12.25 -29.35
N PRO A 137 -18.08 -11.49 -30.22
CA PRO A 137 -16.65 -11.24 -30.05
C PRO A 137 -16.38 -10.46 -28.76
N GLY A 138 -15.63 -11.09 -27.83
CA GLY A 138 -15.19 -10.47 -26.58
C GLY A 138 -16.24 -10.34 -25.48
N LYS A 139 -17.43 -10.94 -25.65
CA LYS A 139 -18.49 -10.98 -24.63
C LYS A 139 -18.98 -12.40 -24.44
N SER A 140 -19.44 -12.71 -23.23
CA SER A 140 -20.02 -14.01 -22.89
C SER A 140 -21.32 -13.82 -22.11
N ARG A 141 -22.24 -14.78 -22.22
CA ARG A 141 -23.46 -14.80 -21.41
C ARG A 141 -23.11 -15.27 -20.01
N ILE A 142 -23.39 -14.44 -19.01
CA ILE A 142 -23.20 -14.77 -17.59
C ILE A 142 -24.55 -15.14 -16.99
N PHE A 143 -24.54 -15.99 -15.97
CA PHE A 143 -25.70 -16.32 -15.15
C PHE A 143 -25.53 -15.73 -13.75
N ASP A 144 -26.59 -15.18 -13.17
CA ASP A 144 -26.57 -14.72 -11.78
C ASP A 144 -26.37 -15.91 -10.85
N GLY A 145 -25.32 -15.86 -10.02
CA GLY A 145 -25.00 -16.92 -9.07
C GLY A 145 -26.01 -17.07 -7.91
N ARG A 146 -26.92 -16.11 -7.72
CA ARG A 146 -27.97 -16.18 -6.69
C ARG A 146 -29.28 -16.77 -7.20
N THR A 147 -29.70 -16.38 -8.41
CA THR A 147 -31.00 -16.76 -9.01
C THR A 147 -30.90 -17.81 -10.11
N GLY A 148 -29.72 -17.99 -10.72
CA GLY A 148 -29.51 -18.91 -11.85
C GLY A 148 -30.02 -18.40 -13.20
N ASN A 149 -30.64 -17.22 -13.24
CA ASN A 149 -31.14 -16.62 -14.47
C ASN A 149 -30.00 -15.98 -15.28
N PRO A 150 -30.03 -16.01 -16.62
CA PRO A 150 -29.06 -15.30 -17.45
C PRO A 150 -29.23 -13.79 -17.32
N PHE A 151 -28.13 -13.05 -17.39
CA PHE A 151 -28.19 -11.59 -17.54
C PHE A 151 -28.84 -11.21 -18.88
N GLU A 152 -29.62 -10.11 -18.89
CA GLU A 152 -30.33 -9.63 -20.09
C GLU A 152 -29.36 -9.26 -21.22
N GLN A 153 -28.17 -8.76 -20.88
CA GLN A 153 -27.15 -8.37 -21.84
C GLN A 153 -25.86 -9.17 -21.64
N PRO A 154 -25.17 -9.58 -22.74
CA PRO A 154 -23.89 -10.27 -22.65
C PRO A 154 -22.81 -9.32 -22.11
N VAL A 155 -21.96 -9.82 -21.23
CA VAL A 155 -20.96 -9.04 -20.47
C VAL A 155 -19.55 -9.36 -20.96
N ILE A 156 -18.65 -8.37 -20.93
CA ILE A 156 -17.24 -8.57 -21.23
C ILE A 156 -16.59 -9.32 -20.07
N ILE A 157 -16.08 -10.52 -20.34
CA ILE A 157 -15.27 -11.30 -19.40
C ILE A 157 -13.85 -11.32 -19.92
N GLY A 158 -12.91 -10.94 -19.07
CA GLY A 158 -11.49 -11.00 -19.36
C GLY A 158 -10.72 -11.46 -18.14
N LYS A 159 -9.42 -11.73 -18.35
CA LYS A 159 -8.48 -11.95 -17.25
C LYS A 159 -7.66 -10.67 -17.04
N PRO A 160 -8.12 -9.73 -16.19
CA PRO A 160 -7.36 -8.51 -15.92
C PRO A 160 -6.12 -8.82 -15.07
N TYR A 161 -5.06 -8.04 -15.26
CA TYR A 161 -3.91 -8.05 -14.37
C TYR A 161 -4.06 -6.93 -13.33
N ILE A 162 -4.27 -7.28 -12.06
CA ILE A 162 -4.57 -6.33 -10.98
C ILE A 162 -3.49 -6.40 -9.93
N LEU A 163 -2.91 -5.24 -9.62
CA LEU A 163 -1.85 -5.09 -8.61
C LEU A 163 -2.43 -4.74 -7.24
N LYS A 164 -1.84 -5.29 -6.18
CA LYS A 164 -2.08 -4.86 -4.80
C LYS A 164 -1.14 -3.72 -4.43
N LEU A 165 -1.68 -2.57 -4.00
CA LEU A 165 -0.90 -1.41 -3.57
C LEU A 165 -0.49 -1.48 -2.09
N ILE A 166 0.56 -0.75 -1.72
CA ILE A 166 1.15 -0.76 -0.37
C ILE A 166 0.27 -0.13 0.70
N HIS A 167 -0.63 0.75 0.32
CA HIS A 167 -1.44 1.48 1.29
C HIS A 167 -2.66 0.66 1.76
N GLN A 168 -2.49 -0.08 2.84
CA GLN A 168 -3.54 -0.88 3.44
C GLN A 168 -4.33 -0.09 4.49
N VAL A 169 -5.54 -0.56 4.78
CA VAL A 169 -6.42 0.03 5.81
C VAL A 169 -5.85 -0.22 7.21
N ASP A 170 -5.23 -1.38 7.44
CA ASP A 170 -4.62 -1.74 8.72
C ASP A 170 -3.54 -0.74 9.16
N ASP A 171 -2.80 -0.16 8.22
CA ASP A 171 -1.80 0.89 8.50
C ASP A 171 -2.42 2.27 8.74
N LYS A 172 -3.71 2.42 8.44
CA LYS A 172 -4.42 3.71 8.37
C LYS A 172 -5.45 3.92 9.46
N ILE A 173 -6.07 2.86 9.96
CA ILE A 173 -7.02 2.97 11.07
C ILE A 173 -6.27 3.42 12.32
N HIS A 174 -6.80 4.47 12.96
CA HIS A 174 -6.29 4.99 14.21
C HIS A 174 -7.44 5.58 15.02
N GLY A 175 -7.54 5.17 16.27
CA GLY A 175 -8.50 5.69 17.24
C GLY A 175 -7.79 6.14 18.51
N ARG A 176 -8.28 7.21 19.11
CA ARG A 176 -7.76 7.73 20.39
C ARG A 176 -8.93 8.06 21.31
N SER A 177 -8.89 7.54 22.53
CA SER A 177 -9.76 7.95 23.63
C SER A 177 -9.05 8.95 24.54
N SER A 178 -7.91 8.56 25.12
CA SER A 178 -7.00 9.38 25.92
C SER A 178 -5.55 9.05 25.54
N GLY A 179 -4.58 9.86 25.97
CA GLY A 179 -3.18 9.61 25.64
C GLY A 179 -2.26 10.75 26.07
N HIS A 180 -1.06 10.81 25.48
CA HIS A 180 -0.07 11.82 25.81
C HIS A 180 -0.43 13.21 25.25
N TYR A 181 0.06 14.23 25.96
CA TYR A 181 -0.16 15.65 25.67
C TYR A 181 1.18 16.37 25.54
N ALA A 182 1.19 17.48 24.79
CA ALA A 182 2.36 18.34 24.66
C ALA A 182 2.63 19.07 25.99
N LEU A 183 3.90 19.24 26.36
CA LEU A 183 4.29 19.88 27.62
C LEU A 183 3.84 21.34 27.71
N VAL A 184 3.96 22.08 26.60
CA VAL A 184 3.70 23.52 26.56
C VAL A 184 2.22 23.81 26.33
N THR A 185 1.67 23.35 25.20
CA THR A 185 0.28 23.69 24.80
C THR A 185 -0.77 22.82 25.47
N GLN A 186 -0.37 21.73 26.12
CA GLN A 186 -1.29 20.77 26.77
C GLN A 186 -2.31 20.14 25.82
N GLN A 187 -2.09 20.25 24.51
CA GLN A 187 -2.90 19.63 23.46
C GLN A 187 -2.46 18.18 23.19
N PRO A 188 -3.38 17.32 22.69
CA PRO A 188 -3.04 16.00 22.20
C PRO A 188 -1.84 16.01 21.25
N LEU A 189 -0.87 15.10 21.45
CA LEU A 189 0.25 14.97 20.52
C LEU A 189 -0.23 14.66 19.09
N ARG A 190 0.59 15.00 18.09
CA ARG A 190 0.31 14.69 16.68
C ARG A 190 0.86 13.32 16.29
N GLY A 191 0.12 12.62 15.43
CA GLY A 191 0.59 11.45 14.69
C GLY A 191 0.25 10.11 15.34
N ARG A 192 -0.02 9.11 14.51
CA ARG A 192 -0.47 7.77 14.93
C ARG A 192 0.55 7.04 15.80
N ALA A 193 1.83 7.14 15.46
CA ALA A 193 2.92 6.51 16.21
C ALA A 193 3.00 6.97 17.68
N LYS A 194 2.49 8.16 17.99
CA LYS A 194 2.43 8.71 19.36
C LYS A 194 1.04 8.60 19.98
N GLN A 195 0.16 7.78 19.40
CA GLN A 195 -1.26 7.71 19.74
C GLN A 195 -1.90 9.12 19.77
N GLY A 196 -1.55 9.91 18.76
CA GLY A 196 -1.91 11.32 18.66
C GLY A 196 -3.39 11.57 18.42
N GLY A 197 -3.83 12.79 18.74
CA GLY A 197 -5.19 13.25 18.43
C GLY A 197 -5.35 13.59 16.95
N GLN A 198 -6.61 13.65 16.50
CA GLN A 198 -6.95 14.21 15.20
C GLN A 198 -6.93 15.73 15.29
N ARG A 199 -6.39 16.39 14.27
CA ARG A 199 -6.44 17.87 14.18
C ARG A 199 -7.84 18.28 13.74
N VAL A 200 -8.47 19.14 14.54
CA VAL A 200 -9.61 19.96 14.14
C VAL A 200 -9.05 21.34 13.82
N GLY A 201 -9.02 21.70 12.54
CA GLY A 201 -8.48 22.96 12.03
C GLY A 201 -9.56 24.02 11.87
N GLU A 202 -9.15 25.18 11.34
CA GLU A 202 -10.03 26.33 11.11
C GLU A 202 -11.21 25.98 10.20
N MET A 203 -10.98 25.19 9.15
CA MET A 203 -12.05 24.77 8.24
C MET A 203 -13.10 23.90 8.94
N GLU A 204 -12.69 23.00 9.83
CA GLU A 204 -13.62 22.19 10.63
C GLU A 204 -14.35 23.04 11.68
N VAL A 205 -13.68 24.05 12.25
CA VAL A 205 -14.31 25.01 13.16
C VAL A 205 -15.40 25.80 12.44
N TRP A 206 -15.11 26.36 11.26
CA TRP A 206 -16.12 27.08 10.46
C TRP A 206 -17.30 26.19 10.07
N ALA A 207 -17.05 24.92 9.79
CA ALA A 207 -18.13 23.97 9.53
C ALA A 207 -19.05 23.84 10.76
N LEU A 208 -18.50 23.66 11.96
CA LEU A 208 -19.28 23.55 13.21
C LEU A 208 -20.03 24.85 13.53
N GLU A 209 -19.42 26.00 13.31
CA GLU A 209 -20.05 27.32 13.47
C GLU A 209 -21.21 27.51 12.48
N GLY A 210 -21.03 27.13 11.21
CA GLY A 210 -22.07 27.21 10.18
C GLY A 210 -23.29 26.33 10.47
N PHE A 211 -23.09 25.19 11.14
CA PHE A 211 -24.19 24.35 11.64
C PHE A 211 -24.82 24.86 12.94
N GLY A 212 -24.27 25.89 13.58
CA GLY A 212 -24.77 26.43 14.85
C GLY A 212 -24.51 25.52 16.06
N VAL A 213 -23.52 24.63 15.99
CA VAL A 213 -23.29 23.60 17.03
C VAL A 213 -22.30 24.10 18.10
N ALA A 214 -22.72 25.09 18.87
CA ALA A 214 -21.87 25.78 19.84
C ALA A 214 -21.29 24.86 20.93
N HIS A 215 -22.08 23.92 21.47
CA HIS A 215 -21.62 23.02 22.53
C HIS A 215 -20.59 21.99 22.06
N ILE A 216 -20.73 21.45 20.84
CA ILE A 216 -19.74 20.51 20.28
C ILE A 216 -18.45 21.27 19.96
N LEU A 217 -18.55 22.48 19.43
CA LEU A 217 -17.38 23.32 19.19
C LEU A 217 -16.65 23.63 20.50
N GLN A 218 -17.38 24.04 21.54
CA GLN A 218 -16.82 24.25 22.88
C GLN A 218 -16.15 22.98 23.40
N GLU A 219 -16.76 21.81 23.20
CA GLU A 219 -16.21 20.53 23.65
C GLU A 219 -14.90 20.16 22.94
N MET A 220 -14.80 20.43 21.64
CA MET A 220 -13.57 20.22 20.85
C MET A 220 -12.46 21.17 21.30
N LEU A 221 -12.79 22.43 21.60
CA LEU A 221 -11.83 23.45 22.01
C LEU A 221 -11.38 23.33 23.47
N THR A 222 -12.17 22.69 24.34
CA THR A 222 -11.89 22.60 25.78
C THR A 222 -11.64 21.16 26.23
N TYR A 223 -12.69 20.40 26.54
CA TYR A 223 -12.62 19.08 27.18
C TYR A 223 -11.74 18.08 26.43
N LYS A 224 -11.80 18.07 25.09
CA LYS A 224 -11.02 17.15 24.25
C LYS A 224 -9.64 17.68 23.84
N SER A 225 -9.37 18.95 24.12
CA SER A 225 -8.14 19.66 23.75
C SER A 225 -7.24 19.79 24.98
N ASP A 226 -7.10 20.98 25.54
CA ASP A 226 -6.01 21.49 26.35
C ASP A 226 -6.45 21.89 27.76
N HIS A 227 -7.76 21.88 28.03
CA HIS A 227 -8.26 22.22 29.36
C HIS A 227 -8.05 21.06 30.35
N ILE A 228 -6.94 21.11 31.10
CA ILE A 228 -6.49 20.03 31.99
C ILE A 228 -7.55 19.66 33.04
N ARG A 229 -8.05 20.66 33.79
CA ARG A 229 -9.04 20.44 34.86
C ARG A 229 -10.35 19.87 34.34
N ALA A 230 -10.88 20.44 33.26
CA ALA A 230 -12.14 20.03 32.66
C ALA A 230 -12.06 18.58 32.14
N ARG A 231 -10.94 18.22 31.50
CA ARG A 231 -10.67 16.86 31.02
C ARG A 231 -10.67 15.81 32.14
N GLN A 232 -10.06 16.12 33.28
CA GLN A 232 -10.04 15.21 34.44
C GLN A 232 -11.45 15.01 35.01
N LYS A 233 -12.22 16.11 35.12
CA LYS A 233 -13.62 16.06 35.56
C LYS A 233 -14.47 15.21 34.61
N VAL A 234 -14.36 15.44 33.29
CA VAL A 234 -15.08 14.67 32.25
C VAL A 234 -14.83 13.19 32.40
N LEU A 235 -13.56 12.77 32.51
CA LEU A 235 -13.22 11.35 32.65
C LEU A 235 -13.90 10.72 33.87
N GLY A 236 -13.86 11.38 35.03
CA GLY A 236 -14.51 10.92 36.25
C GLY A 236 -16.04 10.84 36.11
N THR A 237 -16.65 11.90 35.55
CA THR A 237 -18.12 11.94 35.36
C THR A 237 -18.62 10.91 34.36
N THR A 238 -17.85 10.63 33.29
CA THR A 238 -18.22 9.61 32.29
C THR A 238 -18.20 8.21 32.89
N ILE A 239 -17.26 7.91 33.79
CA ILE A 239 -17.20 6.60 34.47
C ILE A 239 -18.37 6.44 35.45
N ILE A 240 -18.72 7.50 36.19
CA ILE A 240 -19.80 7.49 37.18
C ILE A 240 -21.20 7.54 36.51
N GLY A 241 -21.28 8.01 35.27
CA GLY A 241 -22.55 8.17 34.54
C GLY A 241 -23.29 9.48 34.85
N GLY A 242 -22.56 10.53 35.24
CA GLY A 242 -23.12 11.85 35.57
C GLY A 242 -23.13 12.82 34.38
N THR A 243 -23.75 13.99 34.57
CA THR A 243 -23.70 15.09 33.61
C THR A 243 -22.32 15.75 33.60
N ILE A 244 -21.81 16.09 32.41
CA ILE A 244 -20.51 16.77 32.26
C ILE A 244 -20.69 18.25 32.64
N PRO A 245 -19.93 18.78 33.61
CA PRO A 245 -20.05 20.17 34.04
C PRO A 245 -19.43 21.10 33.00
N ASN A 246 -20.02 22.29 32.82
CA ASN A 246 -19.48 23.34 31.95
C ASN A 246 -18.06 23.77 32.39
N PRO A 247 -17.17 24.19 31.46
CA PRO A 247 -15.83 24.59 31.80
C PRO A 247 -15.87 26.02 32.36
N GLU A 248 -15.40 26.21 33.58
CA GLU A 248 -15.36 27.51 34.27
C GLU A 248 -14.13 28.34 33.90
N ASP A 249 -12.98 27.67 33.67
CA ASP A 249 -11.69 28.30 33.42
C ASP A 249 -11.40 28.43 31.92
N ALA A 250 -10.51 29.36 31.57
CA ALA A 250 -9.99 29.48 30.21
C ALA A 250 -9.06 28.29 29.85
N PRO A 251 -9.02 27.86 28.58
CA PRO A 251 -8.12 26.81 28.11
C PRO A 251 -6.65 27.20 28.26
N GLU A 252 -5.76 26.20 28.39
CA GLU A 252 -4.34 26.43 28.64
C GLU A 252 -3.64 27.15 27.47
N SER A 253 -4.09 26.96 26.23
CA SER A 253 -3.64 27.74 25.07
C SER A 253 -3.87 29.24 25.22
N PHE A 254 -5.03 29.64 25.75
CA PHE A 254 -5.31 31.05 26.03
C PHE A 254 -4.45 31.58 27.17
N ARG A 255 -4.24 30.78 28.23
CA ARG A 255 -3.34 31.17 29.34
C ARG A 255 -1.89 31.29 28.89
N LEU A 256 -1.45 30.43 27.99
CA LEU A 256 -0.14 30.49 27.35
C LEU A 256 -0.02 31.78 26.52
N LEU A 257 -1.01 32.08 25.69
CA LEU A 257 -1.06 33.33 24.90
C LEU A 257 -0.90 34.57 25.80
N VAL A 258 -1.64 34.64 26.92
CA VAL A 258 -1.54 35.75 27.86
C VAL A 258 -0.13 35.85 28.46
N ARG A 259 0.52 34.73 28.77
CA ARG A 259 1.91 34.72 29.26
C ARG A 259 2.90 35.21 28.21
N GLU A 260 2.73 34.82 26.95
CA GLU A 260 3.56 35.30 25.84
C GLU A 260 3.35 36.79 25.55
N LEU A 261 2.13 37.31 25.69
CA LEU A 261 1.89 38.75 25.56
C LEU A 261 2.49 39.55 26.73
N ARG A 262 2.47 39.00 27.94
CA ARG A 262 3.13 39.59 29.12
C ARG A 262 4.65 39.57 29.01
N SER A 263 5.24 38.52 28.46
CA SER A 263 6.70 38.44 28.25
C SER A 263 7.20 39.50 27.27
N LEU A 264 6.34 39.93 26.34
CA LEU A 264 6.59 41.02 25.40
C LEU A 264 6.25 42.42 25.96
N ALA A 265 5.87 42.52 27.24
CA ALA A 265 5.44 43.76 27.89
C ALA A 265 4.25 44.48 27.18
N LEU A 266 3.43 43.72 26.43
CA LEU A 266 2.24 44.26 25.76
C LEU A 266 1.04 44.36 26.70
N VAL A 267 1.04 43.57 27.78
CA VAL A 267 0.01 43.57 28.81
C VAL A 267 0.71 43.52 30.15
N SER A 268 0.49 44.54 30.99
CA SER A 268 0.95 44.60 32.38
C SER A 268 0.03 43.83 33.31
#